data_AF-A0A9X4AQW5-F1
#
_entry.id   AF-A0A9X4AQW5-F1
#
_cell.length_a   1.000
_cell.length_b   1.000
_cell.length_c   1.000
_cell.angle_alpha   90.00
_cell.angle_beta   90.00
_cell.angle_gamma   90.00
#
_symmetry.space_group_name_H-M   'P 1'
#
loop_
_entity.id
_entity.type
_entity.pdbx_description
1 polymer ?
#
loop_
_entity_poly.entity_id
_entity_poly.type
_entity_poly.pdbx_seq_one_letter_code
_entity_poly.pdbx_strand_id
1 'polypeptide(L)'
;MKRPPTHPFAPARAAALALLVVLTGCSSRENTGTSSGSTTPPPSNGGNDPPPPVVEGANCDNGAFEVRSIGMTELEGETYKVILATPCEYVLSHVQGKKNFPVEERETYYVADSHFELPYIPGVMDNVAYTPGEKNKGWANGMDVEAEVQKLGALPVLYHVIPGYEYGYFTRYDDGLGDIFGAFRPTWRFIKNGGDVNLLFFAPPDTEWPRHRGGWNPREINQEIGFGFLVDTDGKVYIPKGVPLGRQEWNDELRCVVINKAKQPVPVTRTQFPGDESYYMAETFMPGYASISSPGHLYWGHKGKPMIDVAKWDGTLPGNFDKPFTAGCSPDGYNAGHAEGFTWPELREKMRDEYLAGNIDAIPKENLYRIKVYRKDDPNGAVELQGELFYEWDGDEWLPRATGEKLITIDEARSTYRISGHLGDGQRAFIVIEDL
;
A
#
# COMPACT_ATOMS: atom_id res chain seq x y z
N MET A 1 -62.81 -10.08 36.10
CA MET A 1 -62.31 -9.19 37.17
C MET A 1 -61.68 -7.99 36.46
N LYS A 2 -62.28 -6.78 36.42
CA LYS A 2 -62.36 -5.72 37.46
C LYS A 2 -61.00 -5.19 37.96
N ARG A 3 -60.43 -4.25 37.19
CA ARG A 3 -59.82 -2.92 37.51
C ARG A 3 -60.00 -2.36 38.97
N PRO A 4 -59.32 -1.24 39.40
CA PRO A 4 -58.05 -0.62 38.94
C PRO A 4 -57.06 -0.24 40.11
N PRO A 5 -56.59 1.03 40.38
CA PRO A 5 -55.17 1.43 40.25
C PRO A 5 -54.59 2.21 41.46
N THR A 6 -53.39 2.83 41.32
CA THR A 6 -53.05 4.11 42.03
C THR A 6 -51.89 4.88 41.38
N HIS A 7 -52.16 6.14 41.00
CA HIS A 7 -51.23 7.27 40.85
C HIS A 7 -51.42 8.21 42.07
N PRO A 8 -50.85 9.45 42.15
CA PRO A 8 -49.59 10.05 41.65
C PRO A 8 -48.78 10.68 42.82
N PHE A 9 -47.72 11.46 42.55
CA PHE A 9 -47.56 12.86 43.04
C PHE A 9 -46.27 13.53 42.50
N ALA A 10 -46.36 14.84 42.25
CA ALA A 10 -45.27 15.82 42.01
C ALA A 10 -45.69 17.12 42.76
N PRO A 11 -45.13 18.34 42.59
CA PRO A 11 -43.75 18.80 42.27
C PRO A 11 -43.24 19.93 43.23
N ALA A 12 -41.98 20.41 43.10
CA ALA A 12 -41.51 21.78 43.47
C ALA A 12 -40.08 22.01 42.89
N ARG A 13 -39.73 23.06 42.11
CA ARG A 13 -39.56 24.52 42.42
C ARG A 13 -38.56 24.78 43.57
N ALA A 14 -37.50 25.59 43.47
CA ALA A 14 -37.25 26.83 42.71
C ALA A 14 -35.78 27.33 42.80
N ALA A 15 -35.43 28.36 42.00
CA ALA A 15 -34.42 29.43 42.26
C ALA A 15 -32.91 29.04 42.32
N ALA A 16 -31.94 29.90 41.94
CA ALA A 16 -31.97 31.20 41.23
C ALA A 16 -30.60 31.54 40.58
N LEU A 17 -30.59 32.63 39.79
CA LEU A 17 -29.43 33.28 39.16
C LEU A 17 -28.23 33.52 40.10
N ALA A 18 -27.03 33.46 39.52
CA ALA A 18 -26.03 34.52 39.70
C ALA A 18 -25.21 34.70 38.41
N LEU A 19 -25.31 35.90 37.81
CA LEU A 19 -24.46 36.36 36.71
C LEU A 19 -23.23 37.03 37.32
N LEU A 20 -22.01 36.80 36.82
CA LEU A 20 -20.93 37.78 36.98
C LEU A 20 -20.00 37.78 35.77
N VAL A 21 -20.02 38.90 35.04
CA VAL A 21 -19.05 39.24 34.00
C VAL A 21 -18.03 40.20 34.61
N VAL A 22 -16.74 39.93 34.42
CA VAL A 22 -15.69 40.95 34.56
C VAL A 22 -14.76 40.85 33.36
N LEU A 23 -14.69 41.95 32.60
CA LEU A 23 -13.73 42.21 31.53
C LEU A 23 -12.60 43.11 32.05
N THR A 24 -11.59 43.33 31.20
CA THR A 24 -10.35 44.13 31.35
C THR A 24 -9.14 43.37 31.94
N GLY A 25 -7.91 43.57 31.45
CA GLY A 25 -7.43 44.56 30.46
C GLY A 25 -6.17 44.18 29.66
N CYS A 26 -5.74 45.11 28.81
CA CYS A 26 -4.75 44.93 27.74
C CYS A 26 -3.27 45.01 28.18
N SER A 27 -2.35 44.44 27.38
CA SER A 27 -1.16 45.17 26.89
C SER A 27 -0.47 44.44 25.73
N SER A 28 0.29 45.19 24.92
CA SER A 28 0.74 44.87 23.56
C SER A 28 2.27 44.94 23.40
N ARG A 29 2.84 44.25 22.39
CA ARG A 29 3.95 44.81 21.58
C ARG A 29 4.19 44.09 20.24
N GLU A 30 4.47 44.88 19.20
CA GLU A 30 4.83 44.48 17.83
C GLU A 30 6.35 44.42 17.62
N ASN A 31 6.80 43.88 16.48
CA ASN A 31 7.92 44.46 15.72
C ASN A 31 7.97 44.04 14.24
N THR A 32 8.35 44.99 13.37
CA THR A 32 8.61 44.81 11.92
C THR A 32 10.12 44.83 11.61
N GLY A 33 10.65 44.39 10.47
CA GLY A 33 10.02 43.87 9.24
C GLY A 33 10.50 44.64 8.00
N THR A 34 11.05 43.96 6.98
CA THR A 34 11.66 44.58 5.77
C THR A 34 11.49 43.73 4.51
N SER A 35 11.30 44.42 3.37
CA SER A 35 11.22 43.83 2.03
C SER A 35 12.21 44.50 1.06
N SER A 36 12.58 43.81 -0.02
CA SER A 36 13.05 44.44 -1.25
C SER A 36 12.73 43.54 -2.45
N GLY A 37 12.17 44.10 -3.53
CA GLY A 37 11.83 43.37 -4.75
C GLY A 37 12.59 43.90 -5.98
N SER A 38 12.46 43.21 -7.11
CA SER A 38 12.87 43.69 -8.44
C SER A 38 11.94 43.13 -9.52
N THR A 39 11.99 43.70 -10.73
CA THR A 39 10.90 43.66 -11.73
C THR A 39 11.38 43.34 -13.15
N THR A 40 10.47 42.73 -13.96
CA THR A 40 10.47 42.57 -15.45
C THR A 40 10.94 41.20 -16.03
N PRO A 41 10.16 40.55 -16.94
CA PRO A 41 10.49 39.30 -17.67
C PRO A 41 10.70 39.51 -19.21
N PRO A 42 10.74 38.47 -20.07
CA PRO A 42 11.85 37.55 -20.39
C PRO A 42 12.32 37.64 -21.87
N PRO A 43 13.28 36.80 -22.32
CA PRO A 43 13.30 36.28 -23.70
C PRO A 43 13.27 34.73 -23.77
N SER A 44 12.94 34.20 -24.95
CA SER A 44 12.47 32.81 -25.15
C SER A 44 13.37 31.90 -26.00
N ASN A 45 13.19 30.59 -25.82
CA ASN A 45 13.34 29.47 -26.79
C ASN A 45 14.73 28.92 -27.15
N GLY A 46 14.86 27.60 -26.99
CA GLY A 46 15.92 26.73 -27.51
C GLY A 46 16.44 25.75 -26.44
N GLY A 47 16.17 24.45 -26.49
CA GLY A 47 15.40 23.65 -27.46
C GLY A 47 14.74 22.42 -26.81
N ASN A 48 14.29 21.47 -27.63
CA ASN A 48 13.49 20.32 -27.17
C ASN A 48 14.35 19.28 -26.43
N ASP A 49 14.04 19.05 -25.16
CA ASP A 49 14.33 17.80 -24.44
C ASP A 49 13.06 17.38 -23.67
N PRO A 50 12.75 16.07 -23.56
CA PRO A 50 11.60 15.60 -22.79
C PRO A 50 11.82 15.82 -21.28
N PRO A 51 10.80 16.17 -20.49
CA PRO A 51 10.96 16.45 -19.07
C PRO A 51 11.03 15.16 -18.23
N PRO A 52 12.15 14.96 -17.51
CA PRO A 52 12.11 14.65 -16.08
C PRO A 52 12.91 15.71 -15.29
N PRO A 53 12.58 16.00 -14.02
CA PRO A 53 11.87 15.14 -13.06
C PRO A 53 10.51 15.68 -12.58
N VAL A 54 9.64 14.80 -12.07
CA VAL A 54 8.51 15.22 -11.22
C VAL A 54 9.05 15.71 -9.88
N VAL A 55 8.57 16.89 -9.48
CA VAL A 55 9.03 17.64 -8.31
C VAL A 55 8.51 17.01 -7.02
N GLU A 56 9.28 17.21 -5.95
CA GLU A 56 8.91 16.90 -4.57
C GLU A 56 7.57 17.57 -4.20
N GLY A 57 6.56 16.78 -3.83
CA GLY A 57 5.24 17.33 -3.51
C GLY A 57 4.33 17.59 -4.71
N ALA A 58 4.45 16.81 -5.79
CA ALA A 58 3.43 16.76 -6.84
C ALA A 58 2.09 16.26 -6.28
N ASN A 59 1.24 17.19 -5.84
CA ASN A 59 -0.18 16.95 -5.61
C ASN A 59 -0.81 16.47 -6.93
N CYS A 60 -1.68 15.47 -6.83
CA CYS A 60 -2.39 14.80 -7.93
C CYS A 60 -3.27 15.73 -8.80
N ASP A 61 -3.37 17.01 -8.47
CA ASP A 61 -4.04 18.01 -9.30
C ASP A 61 -3.26 18.37 -10.59
N ASN A 62 -1.95 18.09 -10.66
CA ASN A 62 -1.09 18.45 -11.80
C ASN A 62 -0.25 17.29 -12.39
N GLY A 63 -0.50 16.03 -12.01
CA GLY A 63 0.29 14.89 -12.47
C GLY A 63 -0.42 13.56 -12.31
N ALA A 64 0.08 12.51 -12.98
CA ALA A 64 -0.49 11.16 -12.92
C ALA A 64 -0.10 10.39 -11.63
N PHE A 65 0.92 10.85 -10.92
CA PHE A 65 1.46 10.22 -9.72
C PHE A 65 1.68 11.25 -8.60
N GLU A 66 1.34 10.88 -7.36
CA GLU A 66 1.89 11.51 -6.17
C GLU A 66 3.31 10.98 -5.96
N VAL A 67 4.30 11.87 -5.86
CA VAL A 67 5.71 11.52 -5.70
C VAL A 67 6.25 12.05 -4.37
N ARG A 68 6.67 11.12 -3.49
CA ARG A 68 7.30 11.42 -2.21
C ARG A 68 8.80 11.06 -2.25
N SER A 69 9.63 11.98 -1.79
CA SER A 69 11.08 11.79 -1.64
C SER A 69 11.39 11.10 -0.32
N ILE A 70 12.28 10.10 -0.33
CA ILE A 70 12.79 9.44 0.89
C ILE A 70 14.26 9.81 1.13
N GLY A 71 15.07 9.85 0.07
CA GLY A 71 16.50 10.10 0.20
C GLY A 71 17.26 10.00 -1.12
N MET A 72 18.55 9.67 -1.03
CA MET A 72 19.45 9.52 -2.17
C MET A 72 20.24 8.21 -2.03
N THR A 73 20.63 7.62 -3.16
CA THR A 73 21.49 6.44 -3.22
C THR A 73 22.46 6.55 -4.38
N GLU A 74 23.53 5.77 -4.39
CA GLU A 74 24.57 5.81 -5.43
C GLU A 74 24.91 4.40 -5.90
N LEU A 75 24.99 4.21 -7.22
CA LEU A 75 25.46 2.99 -7.86
C LEU A 75 26.40 3.36 -9.01
N GLU A 76 27.60 2.76 -9.03
CA GLU A 76 28.60 2.93 -10.10
C GLU A 76 28.98 4.40 -10.41
N GLY A 77 28.91 5.29 -9.41
CA GLY A 77 29.20 6.73 -9.55
C GLY A 77 28.03 7.58 -10.04
N GLU A 78 26.84 6.98 -10.27
CA GLU A 78 25.61 7.70 -10.59
C GLU A 78 24.73 7.81 -9.33
N THR A 79 24.26 9.02 -9.02
CA THR A 79 23.39 9.30 -7.87
C THR A 79 21.92 9.31 -8.28
N TYR A 80 21.09 8.52 -7.60
CA TYR A 80 19.65 8.45 -7.81
C TYR A 80 18.90 9.01 -6.62
N LYS A 81 17.84 9.77 -6.90
CA LYS A 81 16.85 10.14 -5.89
C LYS A 81 15.96 8.93 -5.60
N VAL A 82 15.82 8.57 -4.32
CA VAL A 82 14.90 7.52 -3.88
C VAL A 82 13.53 8.11 -3.66
N ILE A 83 12.54 7.63 -4.40
CA ILE A 83 11.15 8.09 -4.34
C ILE A 83 10.16 6.94 -4.20
N LEU A 84 8.99 7.27 -3.65
CA LEU A 84 7.76 6.53 -3.80
C LEU A 84 6.91 7.26 -4.84
N ALA A 85 6.46 6.56 -5.87
CA ALA A 85 5.47 7.06 -6.83
C ALA A 85 4.18 6.25 -6.70
N THR A 86 3.08 6.94 -6.40
CA THR A 86 1.75 6.35 -6.20
C THR A 86 0.83 6.88 -7.30
N PRO A 87 0.20 6.04 -8.14
CA PRO A 87 -0.71 6.54 -9.16
C PRO A 87 -1.92 7.21 -8.50
N CYS A 88 -2.32 8.38 -9.00
CA CYS A 88 -3.28 9.25 -8.32
C CYS A 88 -4.69 8.67 -8.17
N GLU A 89 -5.06 7.68 -8.99
CA GLU A 89 -6.31 6.91 -8.87
C GLU A 89 -6.36 6.00 -7.62
N TYR A 90 -5.23 5.81 -6.93
CA TYR A 90 -5.13 5.08 -5.66
C TYR A 90 -4.84 6.00 -4.45
N VAL A 91 -4.63 7.31 -4.67
CA VAL A 91 -4.35 8.26 -3.58
C VAL A 91 -5.67 8.64 -2.91
N LEU A 92 -5.90 8.15 -1.69
CA LEU A 92 -7.22 8.25 -1.04
C LEU A 92 -7.69 9.70 -0.83
N SER A 93 -6.78 10.61 -0.51
CA SER A 93 -7.06 12.04 -0.39
C SER A 93 -7.53 12.67 -1.72
N HIS A 94 -7.00 12.20 -2.85
CA HIS A 94 -7.39 12.67 -4.19
C HIS A 94 -8.73 12.08 -4.66
N VAL A 95 -8.97 10.79 -4.38
CA VAL A 95 -10.18 10.07 -4.80
C VAL A 95 -11.38 10.41 -3.91
N GLN A 96 -11.21 10.28 -2.59
CA GLN A 96 -12.31 10.39 -1.61
C GLN A 96 -12.34 11.75 -0.90
N GLY A 97 -11.24 12.51 -0.86
CA GLY A 97 -11.21 13.85 -0.25
C GLY A 97 -12.02 14.92 -1.00
N LYS A 98 -12.55 14.59 -2.19
CA LYS A 98 -13.54 15.40 -2.93
C LYS A 98 -14.99 15.08 -2.55
N LYS A 99 -15.23 14.03 -1.75
CA LYS A 99 -16.55 13.65 -1.24
C LYS A 99 -16.75 14.17 0.18
N ASN A 100 -17.97 14.58 0.49
CA ASN A 100 -18.36 15.01 1.84
C ASN A 100 -19.11 13.87 2.54
N PHE A 101 -18.42 13.15 3.41
CA PHE A 101 -19.04 12.20 4.34
C PHE A 101 -19.31 12.90 5.68
N PRO A 102 -20.52 12.83 6.25
CA PRO A 102 -20.76 13.29 7.62
C PRO A 102 -19.88 12.52 8.60
N VAL A 103 -19.04 13.24 9.36
CA VAL A 103 -18.17 12.66 10.39
C VAL A 103 -18.60 13.14 11.77
N GLU A 104 -18.92 12.21 12.66
CA GLU A 104 -19.05 12.45 14.09
C GLU A 104 -17.72 12.13 14.78
N GLU A 105 -17.23 13.05 15.59
CA GLU A 105 -16.02 12.86 16.39
C GLU A 105 -16.35 12.32 17.78
N ARG A 106 -15.72 11.20 18.16
CA ARG A 106 -15.77 10.60 19.51
C ARG A 106 -14.39 10.69 20.15
N GLU A 107 -14.29 10.36 21.44
CA GLU A 107 -13.01 10.44 22.19
C GLU A 107 -11.91 9.59 21.56
N THR A 108 -12.20 8.31 21.27
CA THR A 108 -11.22 7.32 20.77
C THR A 108 -11.38 6.95 19.30
N TYR A 109 -12.36 7.51 18.58
CA TYR A 109 -12.62 7.20 17.17
C TYR A 109 -13.43 8.29 16.45
N TYR A 110 -13.59 8.14 15.13
CA TYR A 110 -14.56 8.87 14.31
C TYR A 110 -15.62 7.91 13.77
N VAL A 111 -16.83 8.40 13.55
CA VAL A 111 -17.91 7.69 12.83
C VAL A 111 -18.18 8.45 11.53
N ALA A 112 -17.90 7.83 10.39
CA ALA A 112 -18.17 8.40 9.09
C ALA A 112 -19.40 7.73 8.45
N ASP A 113 -20.46 8.50 8.21
CA ASP A 113 -21.61 8.04 7.42
C ASP A 113 -21.22 8.07 5.93
N SER A 114 -20.82 6.93 5.42
CA SER A 114 -20.18 6.79 4.09
C SER A 114 -20.85 5.75 3.20
N HIS A 115 -21.99 5.20 3.63
CA HIS A 115 -22.78 4.22 2.86
C HIS A 115 -21.92 3.07 2.30
N PHE A 116 -21.13 2.46 3.18
CA PHE A 116 -20.18 1.39 2.88
C PHE A 116 -19.01 1.79 1.96
N GLU A 117 -18.71 3.07 1.76
CA GLU A 117 -17.47 3.53 1.13
C GLU A 117 -16.33 3.69 2.13
N LEU A 118 -15.07 3.53 1.68
CA LEU A 118 -13.89 3.94 2.45
C LEU A 118 -13.81 5.49 2.43
N PRO A 119 -14.00 6.19 3.57
CA PRO A 119 -13.99 7.65 3.59
C PRO A 119 -12.56 8.21 3.65
N TYR A 120 -12.42 9.54 3.57
CA TYR A 120 -11.16 10.24 3.84
C TYR A 120 -11.31 11.21 5.03
N ILE A 121 -10.34 11.18 5.94
CA ILE A 121 -10.20 12.04 7.12
C ILE A 121 -8.72 12.49 7.12
N PRO A 122 -8.44 13.78 6.87
CA PRO A 122 -7.08 14.32 6.84
C PRO A 122 -6.29 14.04 8.12
N GLY A 123 -5.00 13.77 7.99
CA GLY A 123 -4.10 13.46 9.11
C GLY A 123 -4.25 12.05 9.69
N VAL A 124 -5.35 11.35 9.41
CA VAL A 124 -5.60 9.97 9.88
C VAL A 124 -5.38 8.97 8.76
N MET A 125 -5.93 9.25 7.58
CA MET A 125 -5.92 8.33 6.42
C MET A 125 -4.96 8.73 5.30
N ASP A 126 -4.01 9.63 5.57
CA ASP A 126 -3.03 10.15 4.58
C ASP A 126 -2.04 9.09 4.06
N ASN A 127 -1.94 7.95 4.76
CA ASN A 127 -1.13 6.79 4.39
C ASN A 127 -1.98 5.59 3.94
N VAL A 128 -3.29 5.77 3.80
CA VAL A 128 -4.22 4.76 3.27
C VAL A 128 -4.39 4.98 1.77
N ALA A 129 -4.38 3.89 1.00
CA ALA A 129 -4.63 3.90 -0.43
C ALA A 129 -6.07 3.45 -0.74
N TYR A 130 -6.63 4.03 -1.80
CA TYR A 130 -7.91 3.62 -2.37
C TYR A 130 -7.71 2.44 -3.32
N THR A 131 -8.55 1.42 -3.25
CA THR A 131 -8.57 0.31 -4.22
C THR A 131 -9.71 0.50 -5.23
N PRO A 132 -9.43 0.80 -6.51
CA PRO A 132 -10.42 0.85 -7.58
C PRO A 132 -10.86 -0.56 -8.03
N GLY A 133 -12.10 -0.68 -8.48
CA GLY A 133 -12.66 -1.91 -9.07
C GLY A 133 -14.19 -1.91 -9.05
N GLU A 134 -14.83 -2.72 -9.91
CA GLU A 134 -16.30 -2.70 -10.09
C GLU A 134 -17.12 -3.17 -8.87
N LYS A 135 -16.47 -3.75 -7.84
CA LYS A 135 -17.12 -4.27 -6.63
C LYS A 135 -16.67 -3.58 -5.33
N ASN A 136 -15.61 -2.77 -5.38
CA ASN A 136 -14.97 -2.24 -4.18
C ASN A 136 -15.18 -0.73 -4.08
N LYS A 137 -15.90 -0.30 -3.05
CA LYS A 137 -16.00 1.12 -2.65
C LYS A 137 -14.72 1.61 -1.93
N GLY A 138 -13.55 1.22 -2.42
CA GLY A 138 -12.21 1.51 -1.86
C GLY A 138 -11.59 0.43 -0.96
N TRP A 139 -12.33 -0.62 -0.62
CA TRP A 139 -11.86 -1.70 0.28
C TRP A 139 -10.86 -2.65 -0.39
N ALA A 140 -9.98 -3.26 0.42
CA ALA A 140 -8.78 -3.94 -0.06
C ALA A 140 -8.90 -5.47 -0.15
N ASN A 141 -10.11 -6.01 -0.26
CA ASN A 141 -10.36 -7.46 -0.19
C ASN A 141 -11.41 -7.98 -1.20
N GLY A 142 -11.72 -7.22 -2.25
CA GLY A 142 -12.60 -7.67 -3.34
C GLY A 142 -14.08 -7.88 -2.98
N MET A 143 -14.45 -7.70 -1.71
CA MET A 143 -15.72 -8.17 -1.18
C MET A 143 -16.84 -7.13 -1.32
N ASP A 144 -18.06 -7.62 -1.50
CA ASP A 144 -19.27 -6.84 -1.28
C ASP A 144 -19.48 -6.65 0.23
N VAL A 145 -18.87 -5.59 0.76
CA VAL A 145 -18.95 -5.20 2.17
C VAL A 145 -20.39 -5.00 2.62
N GLU A 146 -21.26 -4.48 1.75
CA GLU A 146 -22.66 -4.25 2.06
C GLU A 146 -23.41 -5.58 2.24
N ALA A 147 -23.27 -6.51 1.29
CA ALA A 147 -23.89 -7.84 1.39
C ALA A 147 -23.36 -8.68 2.56
N GLU A 148 -22.07 -8.56 2.91
CA GLU A 148 -21.50 -9.29 4.06
C GLU A 148 -21.88 -8.66 5.40
N VAL A 149 -21.90 -7.33 5.51
CA VAL A 149 -22.43 -6.65 6.71
C VAL A 149 -23.89 -7.01 6.96
N GLN A 150 -24.74 -7.10 5.92
CA GLN A 150 -26.15 -7.51 6.09
C GLN A 150 -26.29 -8.96 6.63
N LYS A 151 -25.32 -9.83 6.38
CA LYS A 151 -25.30 -11.21 6.93
C LYS A 151 -24.81 -11.26 8.38
N LEU A 152 -23.96 -10.32 8.79
CA LEU A 152 -23.17 -10.39 10.02
C LEU A 152 -23.54 -9.33 11.07
N GLY A 153 -24.30 -8.29 10.72
CA GLY A 153 -24.72 -7.20 11.61
C GLY A 153 -23.66 -6.13 11.88
N ALA A 154 -22.39 -6.46 11.65
CA ALA A 154 -21.24 -5.57 11.45
C ALA A 154 -20.09 -6.40 10.83
N LEU A 155 -19.09 -5.72 10.25
CA LEU A 155 -17.93 -6.38 9.63
C LEU A 155 -16.66 -5.56 9.90
N PRO A 156 -15.58 -6.16 10.45
CA PRO A 156 -14.25 -5.57 10.37
C PRO A 156 -13.72 -5.70 8.93
N VAL A 157 -13.30 -4.58 8.34
CA VAL A 157 -12.85 -4.48 6.95
C VAL A 157 -11.40 -3.95 6.89
N LEU A 158 -10.62 -4.57 6.01
CA LEU A 158 -9.24 -4.23 5.76
C LEU A 158 -9.11 -3.14 4.70
N TYR A 159 -8.08 -2.32 4.86
CA TYR A 159 -7.73 -1.26 3.95
C TYR A 159 -6.42 -1.58 3.22
N HIS A 160 -6.01 -0.69 2.32
CA HIS A 160 -4.71 -0.72 1.67
C HIS A 160 -3.88 0.44 2.19
N VAL A 161 -2.55 0.29 2.32
CA VAL A 161 -1.66 1.44 2.61
C VAL A 161 -0.96 1.90 1.33
N ILE A 162 -0.53 3.16 1.28
CA ILE A 162 0.27 3.66 0.16
C ILE A 162 1.64 2.93 0.09
N PRO A 163 2.32 2.93 -1.06
CA PRO A 163 3.59 2.21 -1.26
C PRO A 163 4.68 2.67 -0.28
N GLY A 164 5.59 1.77 0.07
CA GLY A 164 6.61 2.05 1.09
C GLY A 164 6.11 2.09 2.55
N TYR A 165 4.81 1.86 2.82
CA TYR A 165 4.28 1.72 4.17
C TYR A 165 3.78 0.29 4.43
N GLU A 166 3.88 -0.13 5.69
CA GLU A 166 3.21 -1.29 6.27
C GLU A 166 1.93 -0.86 7.01
N TYR A 167 0.97 -1.77 7.19
CA TYR A 167 -0.26 -1.49 7.96
C TYR A 167 0.09 -1.15 9.41
N GLY A 168 -0.24 0.06 9.85
CA GLY A 168 0.20 0.57 11.15
C GLY A 168 -0.45 -0.11 12.37
N TYR A 169 -1.47 -0.95 12.16
CA TYR A 169 -2.02 -1.87 13.15
C TYR A 169 -1.25 -3.20 13.26
N PHE A 170 -0.57 -3.67 12.21
CA PHE A 170 0.22 -4.91 12.27
C PHE A 170 1.61 -4.63 12.83
N THR A 171 1.66 -4.27 14.11
CA THR A 171 2.88 -3.76 14.72
C THR A 171 3.84 -4.89 15.11
N ARG A 172 5.06 -4.84 14.57
CA ARG A 172 6.26 -5.52 15.10
C ARG A 172 6.33 -5.31 16.62
N TYR A 173 6.27 -6.40 17.37
CA TYR A 173 6.49 -6.43 18.82
C TYR A 173 7.66 -7.37 19.06
N ASP A 174 8.79 -6.82 19.50
CA ASP A 174 9.98 -7.57 19.82
C ASP A 174 10.16 -7.58 21.34
N ASP A 175 9.73 -8.67 21.97
CA ASP A 175 9.96 -8.99 23.37
C ASP A 175 11.20 -9.88 23.57
N GLY A 176 11.97 -10.11 22.51
CA GLY A 176 13.13 -11.01 22.53
C GLY A 176 12.80 -12.50 22.65
N LEU A 177 11.52 -12.91 22.59
CA LEU A 177 11.10 -14.32 22.70
C LEU A 177 11.00 -15.04 21.34
N GLY A 178 11.18 -14.31 20.23
CA GLY A 178 11.13 -14.84 18.87
C GLY A 178 9.69 -14.97 18.37
N ASP A 179 9.47 -14.60 17.11
CA ASP A 179 8.12 -14.51 16.57
C ASP A 179 7.55 -15.89 16.20
N ILE A 180 6.81 -16.48 17.14
CA ILE A 180 6.13 -17.77 16.95
C ILE A 180 4.83 -17.67 16.10
N PHE A 181 4.48 -16.49 15.56
CA PHE A 181 3.34 -16.32 14.64
C PHE A 181 3.60 -15.45 13.38
N GLY A 182 4.75 -14.79 13.25
CA GLY A 182 5.31 -14.22 12.03
C GLY A 182 4.66 -12.94 11.48
N ALA A 183 3.39 -12.69 11.80
CA ALA A 183 2.63 -11.49 11.43
C ALA A 183 1.31 -11.40 12.22
N PHE A 184 0.62 -10.26 12.11
CA PHE A 184 -0.73 -9.99 12.62
C PHE A 184 -0.89 -9.92 14.15
N ARG A 185 -0.98 -8.69 14.68
CA ARG A 185 -1.52 -8.40 16.01
C ARG A 185 -2.64 -7.35 15.88
N PRO A 186 -3.92 -7.66 16.19
CA PRO A 186 -4.99 -6.66 16.22
C PRO A 186 -4.85 -5.74 17.44
N THR A 187 -5.02 -4.42 17.24
CA THR A 187 -4.85 -3.40 18.29
C THR A 187 -6.16 -2.82 18.83
N TRP A 188 -7.30 -3.08 18.19
CA TRP A 188 -8.60 -2.49 18.54
C TRP A 188 -9.68 -3.56 18.71
N ARG A 189 -10.39 -3.51 19.83
CA ARG A 189 -11.57 -4.33 20.07
C ARG A 189 -12.82 -3.49 19.82
N PHE A 190 -13.64 -3.94 18.88
CA PHE A 190 -14.97 -3.40 18.62
C PHE A 190 -16.01 -4.16 19.45
N ILE A 191 -16.91 -3.45 20.11
CA ILE A 191 -18.03 -4.02 20.87
C ILE A 191 -19.31 -3.29 20.46
N LYS A 192 -20.24 -3.98 19.81
CA LYS A 192 -21.55 -3.45 19.40
C LYS A 192 -22.65 -3.99 20.32
N ASN A 193 -23.25 -3.11 21.12
CA ASN A 193 -24.36 -3.40 22.03
C ASN A 193 -25.63 -2.71 21.52
N GLY A 194 -26.33 -3.36 20.57
CA GLY A 194 -27.46 -2.74 19.88
C GLY A 194 -26.99 -1.61 18.95
N GLY A 195 -27.42 -0.38 19.24
CA GLY A 195 -26.98 0.83 18.52
C GLY A 195 -25.67 1.42 19.03
N ASP A 196 -25.21 1.03 20.22
CA ASP A 196 -24.00 1.58 20.82
C ASP A 196 -22.76 0.80 20.35
N VAL A 197 -21.77 1.50 19.78
CA VAL A 197 -20.49 0.93 19.38
C VAL A 197 -19.38 1.50 20.27
N ASN A 198 -18.60 0.61 20.88
CA ASN A 198 -17.43 0.98 21.67
C ASN A 198 -16.17 0.44 21.00
N LEU A 199 -15.15 1.30 20.91
CA LEU A 199 -13.79 0.92 20.54
C LEU A 199 -12.89 1.02 21.75
N LEU A 200 -12.31 -0.12 22.13
CA LEU A 200 -11.32 -0.22 23.19
C LEU A 200 -9.96 -0.55 22.58
N PHE A 201 -8.92 0.17 22.99
CA PHE A 201 -7.55 -0.22 22.69
C PHE A 201 -7.23 -1.53 23.40
N PHE A 202 -6.78 -2.54 22.66
CA PHE A 202 -6.46 -3.85 23.21
C PHE A 202 -4.94 -4.01 23.33
N ALA A 203 -4.43 -3.76 24.54
CA ALA A 203 -3.12 -4.24 24.94
C ALA A 203 -3.28 -5.69 25.46
N PRO A 204 -2.80 -6.72 24.75
CA PRO A 204 -2.79 -8.06 25.32
C PRO A 204 -1.90 -8.10 26.56
N PRO A 205 -2.29 -8.80 27.64
CA PRO A 205 -1.36 -9.14 28.71
C PRO A 205 -0.23 -10.05 28.17
N ASP A 206 0.90 -10.15 28.89
CA ASP A 206 2.12 -10.92 28.53
C ASP A 206 1.93 -12.47 28.45
N THR A 207 0.72 -12.94 28.19
CA THR A 207 0.34 -14.36 28.18
C THR A 207 -0.08 -14.81 26.78
N GLU A 208 0.19 -16.08 26.46
CA GLU A 208 0.02 -16.67 25.13
C GLU A 208 -1.25 -16.25 24.38
N TRP A 209 -1.06 -15.63 23.22
CA TRP A 209 -2.12 -15.24 22.31
C TRP A 209 -2.91 -16.48 21.81
N PRO A 210 -4.24 -16.40 21.59
CA PRO A 210 -5.04 -17.52 21.09
C PRO A 210 -4.57 -17.95 19.69
N ARG A 211 -3.72 -19.00 19.67
CA ARG A 211 -3.09 -19.56 18.46
C ARG A 211 -4.14 -19.87 17.39
N HIS A 212 -4.01 -19.30 16.19
CA HIS A 212 -4.91 -19.51 15.04
C HIS A 212 -4.93 -20.98 14.56
N ARG A 213 -5.68 -21.86 15.24
CA ARG A 213 -5.95 -23.25 14.83
C ARG A 213 -7.41 -23.52 14.46
N GLY A 214 -8.29 -22.52 14.52
CA GLY A 214 -9.74 -22.66 14.36
C GLY A 214 -10.37 -22.09 13.08
N GLY A 215 -9.61 -21.35 12.26
CA GLY A 215 -10.16 -20.58 11.14
C GLY A 215 -10.95 -19.34 11.57
N TRP A 216 -11.32 -18.50 10.60
CA TRP A 216 -12.16 -17.31 10.81
C TRP A 216 -13.64 -17.72 10.79
N ASN A 217 -14.36 -17.53 11.91
CA ASN A 217 -15.81 -17.70 11.96
C ASN A 217 -16.50 -16.33 12.16
N PRO A 218 -16.93 -15.65 11.08
CA PRO A 218 -17.53 -14.31 11.18
C PRO A 218 -18.86 -14.27 11.95
N ARG A 219 -19.46 -15.43 12.27
CA ARG A 219 -20.73 -15.51 13.02
C ARG A 219 -20.56 -15.36 14.53
N GLU A 220 -19.34 -15.39 15.05
CA GLU A 220 -19.07 -15.24 16.48
C GLU A 220 -18.66 -13.81 16.82
N ILE A 221 -19.65 -12.91 16.89
CA ILE A 221 -19.51 -11.45 17.15
C ILE A 221 -18.74 -11.13 18.47
N ASN A 222 -18.56 -12.11 19.35
CA ASN A 222 -17.78 -11.96 20.60
C ASN A 222 -16.29 -12.34 20.46
N GLN A 223 -15.82 -12.82 19.30
CA GLN A 223 -14.40 -13.14 19.11
C GLN A 223 -13.54 -11.88 19.02
N GLU A 224 -12.42 -11.89 19.77
CA GLU A 224 -11.60 -10.71 20.08
C GLU A 224 -10.58 -10.38 18.97
N ILE A 225 -11.03 -10.32 17.72
CA ILE A 225 -10.15 -10.18 16.55
C ILE A 225 -10.62 -9.00 15.68
N GLY A 226 -10.25 -7.79 16.08
CA GLY A 226 -10.57 -6.55 15.37
C GLY A 226 -9.41 -6.08 14.50
N PHE A 227 -9.57 -6.18 13.18
CA PHE A 227 -8.65 -5.61 12.21
C PHE A 227 -9.28 -4.41 11.49
N GLY A 228 -8.49 -3.37 11.27
CA GLY A 228 -8.85 -2.28 10.37
C GLY A 228 -9.98 -1.39 10.87
N PHE A 229 -10.95 -1.16 9.98
CA PHE A 229 -12.14 -0.34 10.23
C PHE A 229 -13.33 -1.24 10.51
N LEU A 230 -14.31 -0.81 11.32
CA LEU A 230 -15.59 -1.51 11.41
C LEU A 230 -16.60 -0.84 10.49
N VAL A 231 -17.41 -1.64 9.79
CA VAL A 231 -18.57 -1.18 9.02
C VAL A 231 -19.83 -1.79 9.61
N ASP A 232 -20.87 -0.98 9.83
CA ASP A 232 -22.16 -1.43 10.37
C ASP A 232 -23.30 -1.49 9.34
N THR A 233 -24.43 -2.04 9.74
CA THR A 233 -25.65 -2.23 8.93
C THR A 233 -26.25 -0.96 8.34
N ASP A 234 -25.89 0.22 8.85
CA ASP A 234 -26.34 1.51 8.32
C ASP A 234 -25.35 2.03 7.26
N GLY A 235 -24.23 1.35 7.07
CA GLY A 235 -23.13 1.75 6.18
C GLY A 235 -22.14 2.73 6.81
N LYS A 236 -22.16 2.89 8.15
CA LYS A 236 -21.22 3.76 8.87
C LYS A 236 -19.89 3.06 9.09
N VAL A 237 -18.81 3.82 8.95
CA VAL A 237 -17.43 3.36 9.11
C VAL A 237 -16.83 3.95 10.38
N TYR A 238 -16.32 3.10 11.26
CA TYR A 238 -15.72 3.47 12.54
C TYR A 238 -14.20 3.44 12.42
N ILE A 239 -13.57 4.59 12.69
CA ILE A 239 -12.16 4.87 12.40
C ILE A 239 -11.43 5.18 13.70
N PRO A 240 -10.56 4.28 14.21
CA PRO A 240 -9.85 4.49 15.47
C PRO A 240 -8.91 5.71 15.44
N LYS A 241 -8.75 6.37 16.59
CA LYS A 241 -7.78 7.46 16.81
C LYS A 241 -6.53 6.95 17.54
N GLY A 242 -5.41 7.66 17.38
CA GLY A 242 -4.23 7.51 18.24
C GLY A 242 -3.25 6.39 17.87
N VAL A 243 -3.52 5.60 16.82
CA VAL A 243 -2.55 4.67 16.23
C VAL A 243 -2.44 4.97 14.73
N PRO A 244 -1.23 5.11 14.15
CA PRO A 244 -1.07 5.33 12.71
C PRO A 244 -1.68 4.18 11.90
N LEU A 245 -2.33 4.51 10.78
CA LEU A 245 -2.83 3.50 9.82
C LEU A 245 -1.73 2.96 8.89
N GLY A 246 -0.64 3.69 8.72
CA GLY A 246 0.55 3.25 7.98
C GLY A 246 1.83 3.61 8.72
N ARG A 247 2.85 2.74 8.63
CA ARG A 247 4.20 2.95 9.19
C ARG A 247 5.26 2.86 8.10
N GLN A 248 6.24 3.77 8.12
CA GLN A 248 7.23 3.95 7.05
C GLN A 248 8.63 3.38 7.36
N GLU A 249 8.98 3.28 8.65
CA GLU A 249 10.34 3.11 9.21
C GLU A 249 11.02 1.75 8.90
N TRP A 250 10.43 0.92 8.04
CA TRP A 250 10.90 -0.45 7.80
C TRP A 250 12.16 -0.51 6.92
N ASN A 251 12.57 0.56 6.21
CA ASN A 251 13.79 0.59 5.39
C ASN A 251 14.44 1.99 5.29
N ASP A 252 14.53 2.71 6.40
CA ASP A 252 15.12 4.07 6.44
C ASP A 252 16.62 4.11 6.06
N GLU A 253 17.33 2.99 6.20
CA GLU A 253 18.75 2.87 5.81
C GLU A 253 18.97 2.69 4.29
N LEU A 254 17.89 2.45 3.52
CA LEU A 254 17.92 2.26 2.07
C LEU A 254 18.87 1.11 1.66
N ARG A 255 18.86 0.02 2.44
CA ARG A 255 19.78 -1.13 2.27
C ARG A 255 19.47 -1.97 1.05
N CYS A 256 18.21 -2.05 0.64
CA CYS A 256 17.85 -2.52 -0.69
C CYS A 256 17.02 -1.44 -1.41
N VAL A 257 17.38 -1.16 -2.66
CA VAL A 257 16.66 -0.27 -3.57
C VAL A 257 16.51 -0.87 -4.98
N VAL A 258 15.42 -0.53 -5.65
CA VAL A 258 15.21 -0.81 -7.07
C VAL A 258 15.49 0.46 -7.87
N ILE A 259 16.32 0.41 -8.91
CA ILE A 259 16.66 1.54 -9.78
C ILE A 259 16.08 1.28 -11.17
N ASN A 260 15.22 2.17 -11.67
CA ASN A 260 14.68 2.04 -13.02
C ASN A 260 15.46 2.92 -14.02
N LYS A 261 16.35 2.29 -14.81
CA LYS A 261 17.05 2.91 -15.95
C LYS A 261 16.31 2.70 -17.28
N ALA A 262 15.22 1.93 -17.32
CA ALA A 262 14.42 1.72 -18.51
C ALA A 262 13.56 2.97 -18.85
N LYS A 263 13.14 3.11 -20.10
CA LYS A 263 12.54 4.37 -20.62
C LYS A 263 11.12 4.68 -20.13
N GLN A 264 10.49 3.77 -19.40
CA GLN A 264 9.07 3.83 -19.04
C GLN A 264 8.85 3.30 -17.61
N PRO A 265 7.77 3.71 -16.92
CA PRO A 265 7.46 3.23 -15.58
C PRO A 265 7.19 1.72 -15.54
N VAL A 266 7.56 1.07 -14.44
CA VAL A 266 7.19 -0.32 -14.15
C VAL A 266 6.21 -0.33 -12.97
N PRO A 267 4.92 -0.69 -13.18
CA PRO A 267 3.97 -0.85 -12.08
C PRO A 267 4.27 -2.14 -11.31
N VAL A 268 4.23 -2.08 -9.98
CA VAL A 268 4.34 -3.24 -9.09
C VAL A 268 3.00 -3.50 -8.43
N THR A 269 2.67 -4.78 -8.29
CA THR A 269 1.53 -5.24 -7.51
C THR A 269 1.98 -6.10 -6.33
N ARG A 270 1.16 -6.15 -5.28
CA ARG A 270 1.36 -7.00 -4.10
C ARG A 270 0.09 -7.75 -3.75
N THR A 271 0.25 -8.98 -3.24
CA THR A 271 -0.87 -9.70 -2.63
C THR A 271 -1.00 -9.32 -1.15
N GLN A 272 -2.24 -9.17 -0.64
CA GLN A 272 -2.48 -9.02 0.80
C GLN A 272 -2.55 -10.37 1.53
N PHE A 273 -2.97 -11.44 0.83
CA PHE A 273 -3.21 -12.76 1.40
C PHE A 273 -2.58 -13.87 0.57
N PRO A 274 -1.82 -14.80 1.19
CA PRO A 274 -1.51 -16.09 0.58
C PRO A 274 -2.78 -16.94 0.51
N GLY A 275 -3.18 -17.37 -0.70
CA GLY A 275 -4.26 -18.35 -0.90
C GLY A 275 -5.64 -17.79 -1.29
N ASP A 276 -5.85 -16.48 -1.16
CA ASP A 276 -6.91 -15.75 -1.88
C ASP A 276 -6.23 -14.58 -2.59
N GLU A 277 -5.62 -14.91 -3.74
CA GLU A 277 -4.76 -13.99 -4.46
C GLU A 277 -5.62 -12.85 -5.01
N SER A 278 -5.22 -11.63 -4.67
CA SER A 278 -5.77 -10.42 -5.26
C SER A 278 -4.63 -9.43 -5.33
N TYR A 279 -4.38 -8.91 -6.54
CA TYR A 279 -3.24 -8.07 -6.82
C TYR A 279 -3.62 -6.61 -6.61
N TYR A 280 -3.07 -5.99 -5.58
CA TYR A 280 -3.26 -4.59 -5.28
C TYR A 280 -2.07 -3.78 -5.75
N MET A 281 -2.28 -2.48 -5.98
CA MET A 281 -1.20 -1.53 -6.25
C MET A 281 -0.11 -1.61 -5.18
N ALA A 282 1.14 -1.57 -5.62
CA ALA A 282 2.30 -1.31 -4.78
C ALA A 282 3.09 -0.16 -5.42
N GLU A 283 4.41 -0.17 -5.34
CA GLU A 283 5.22 0.90 -5.93
C GLU A 283 5.03 1.03 -7.46
N THR A 284 5.29 2.21 -8.02
CA THR A 284 5.63 2.34 -9.44
C THR A 284 7.07 2.81 -9.56
N PHE A 285 7.92 2.01 -10.22
CA PHE A 285 9.31 2.39 -10.41
C PHE A 285 9.42 3.37 -11.59
N MET A 286 9.78 4.62 -11.29
CA MET A 286 9.83 5.70 -12.29
C MET A 286 11.20 5.76 -12.99
N PRO A 287 11.27 6.00 -14.32
CA PRO A 287 12.52 6.15 -15.05
C PRO A 287 13.44 7.23 -14.47
N GLY A 288 14.71 6.88 -14.26
CA GLY A 288 15.73 7.79 -13.72
C GLY A 288 15.76 7.88 -12.19
N TYR A 289 14.99 7.06 -11.48
CA TYR A 289 14.91 7.08 -10.02
C TYR A 289 15.20 5.73 -9.39
N ALA A 290 15.47 5.79 -8.08
CA ALA A 290 15.44 4.64 -7.19
C ALA A 290 14.12 4.61 -6.39
N SER A 291 13.74 3.43 -5.89
CA SER A 291 12.61 3.22 -4.98
C SER A 291 12.93 2.13 -3.97
N ILE A 292 12.38 2.22 -2.76
CA ILE A 292 12.22 1.04 -1.89
C ILE A 292 11.08 0.16 -2.44
N SER A 293 11.02 -1.12 -2.09
CA SER A 293 9.96 -2.04 -2.57
C SER A 293 9.48 -2.88 -1.41
N SER A 294 8.22 -2.69 -0.97
CA SER A 294 7.69 -3.26 0.28
C SER A 294 7.95 -4.79 0.46
N PRO A 295 8.15 -5.28 1.69
CA PRO A 295 8.39 -6.71 1.92
C PRO A 295 7.12 -7.51 1.65
N GLY A 296 7.20 -8.56 0.84
CA GLY A 296 6.05 -9.41 0.51
C GLY A 296 6.18 -10.14 -0.82
N HIS A 297 5.08 -10.75 -1.26
CA HIS A 297 4.96 -11.35 -2.58
C HIS A 297 4.60 -10.27 -3.60
N LEU A 298 5.63 -9.65 -4.21
CA LEU A 298 5.44 -8.65 -5.26
C LEU A 298 5.54 -9.26 -6.65
N TYR A 299 4.79 -8.69 -7.57
CA TYR A 299 4.81 -9.03 -8.99
C TYR A 299 4.92 -7.74 -9.81
N TRP A 300 5.94 -7.68 -10.66
CA TRP A 300 6.29 -6.52 -11.46
C TRP A 300 5.66 -6.66 -12.83
N GLY A 301 4.85 -5.68 -13.20
CA GLY A 301 4.11 -5.68 -14.46
C GLY A 301 4.97 -5.39 -15.68
N HIS A 302 4.36 -5.48 -16.85
CA HIS A 302 4.88 -4.90 -18.07
C HIS A 302 5.16 -3.40 -17.91
N LYS A 303 6.33 -2.99 -18.40
CA LYS A 303 6.77 -1.59 -18.44
C LYS A 303 5.84 -0.80 -19.37
N GLY A 304 5.49 0.42 -18.97
CA GLY A 304 4.60 1.30 -19.73
C GLY A 304 3.09 1.01 -19.61
N LYS A 305 2.68 -0.12 -19.01
CA LYS A 305 1.27 -0.38 -18.69
C LYS A 305 0.82 0.46 -17.47
N PRO A 306 -0.46 0.88 -17.41
CA PRO A 306 -1.01 1.53 -16.23
C PRO A 306 -1.19 0.51 -15.09
N MET A 307 -1.12 0.99 -13.85
CA MET A 307 -1.24 0.13 -12.65
C MET A 307 -2.55 -0.67 -12.64
N ILE A 308 -3.67 -0.05 -13.03
CA ILE A 308 -4.98 -0.70 -13.06
C ILE A 308 -5.05 -1.89 -14.04
N ASP A 309 -4.24 -1.92 -15.10
CA ASP A 309 -4.20 -3.08 -16.01
C ASP A 309 -3.45 -4.26 -15.38
N VAL A 310 -2.39 -3.99 -14.63
CA VAL A 310 -1.57 -5.01 -13.96
C VAL A 310 -2.20 -5.50 -12.66
N ALA A 311 -2.93 -4.62 -11.95
CA ALA A 311 -3.68 -4.94 -10.74
C ALA A 311 -5.03 -5.64 -11.02
N LYS A 312 -5.40 -5.89 -12.28
CA LYS A 312 -6.58 -6.68 -12.61
C LYS A 312 -6.45 -8.13 -12.13
N TRP A 313 -7.61 -8.70 -11.84
CA TRP A 313 -7.81 -10.12 -11.57
C TRP A 313 -8.71 -10.70 -12.65
N ASP A 314 -8.13 -11.41 -13.62
CA ASP A 314 -8.80 -11.92 -14.82
C ASP A 314 -9.25 -13.39 -14.69
N GLY A 315 -10.07 -13.67 -13.67
CA GLY A 315 -10.84 -14.90 -13.58
C GLY A 315 -10.14 -16.07 -12.88
N THR A 316 -10.27 -17.27 -13.42
CA THR A 316 -9.94 -18.55 -12.72
C THR A 316 -8.48 -18.98 -12.84
N LEU A 317 -7.60 -18.08 -13.29
CA LEU A 317 -6.16 -18.29 -13.37
C LEU A 317 -5.50 -17.10 -12.67
N PRO A 318 -4.40 -17.30 -11.91
CA PRO A 318 -3.74 -16.20 -11.24
C PRO A 318 -3.17 -15.28 -12.32
N GLY A 319 -3.62 -14.01 -12.34
CA GLY A 319 -3.42 -13.03 -13.42
C GLY A 319 -1.98 -12.57 -13.61
N ASN A 320 -1.09 -13.50 -13.90
CA ASN A 320 0.37 -13.39 -13.85
C ASN A 320 1.02 -13.34 -15.25
N PHE A 321 0.24 -13.39 -16.33
CA PHE A 321 0.75 -13.21 -17.68
C PHE A 321 1.13 -11.75 -18.00
N ASP A 322 0.57 -10.75 -17.30
CA ASP A 322 0.99 -9.35 -17.43
C ASP A 322 2.17 -8.97 -16.49
N LYS A 323 2.73 -9.95 -15.78
CA LYS A 323 3.71 -9.78 -14.70
C LYS A 323 4.96 -10.64 -14.93
N PRO A 324 5.94 -10.21 -15.74
CA PRO A 324 7.12 -11.03 -16.07
C PRO A 324 8.01 -11.40 -14.89
N PHE A 325 8.06 -10.59 -13.82
CA PHE A 325 8.97 -10.84 -12.69
C PHE A 325 8.26 -10.79 -11.35
N THR A 326 8.82 -11.51 -10.38
CA THR A 326 8.52 -11.40 -8.96
C THR A 326 9.75 -10.89 -8.22
N ALA A 327 9.56 -10.12 -7.15
CA ALA A 327 10.68 -9.61 -6.36
C ALA A 327 10.29 -9.25 -4.93
N GLY A 328 11.31 -8.93 -4.12
CA GLY A 328 11.22 -8.28 -2.82
C GLY A 328 12.56 -7.61 -2.52
N CYS A 329 12.56 -6.42 -1.91
CA CYS A 329 13.77 -5.63 -1.71
C CYS A 329 13.71 -4.90 -0.37
N SER A 330 14.17 -5.57 0.68
CA SER A 330 14.07 -5.13 2.08
C SER A 330 15.44 -4.92 2.73
N PRO A 331 15.52 -4.37 3.96
CA PRO A 331 16.81 -4.20 4.63
C PRO A 331 17.51 -5.52 4.88
N ASP A 332 16.74 -6.57 5.16
CA ASP A 332 17.25 -7.89 5.49
C ASP A 332 17.61 -8.72 4.25
N GLY A 333 17.24 -8.29 3.04
CA GLY A 333 17.55 -9.07 1.85
C GLY A 333 16.87 -8.63 0.57
N TYR A 334 17.25 -9.31 -0.50
CA TYR A 334 16.73 -9.09 -1.83
C TYR A 334 16.31 -10.41 -2.47
N ASN A 335 15.36 -10.30 -3.38
CA ASN A 335 14.86 -11.36 -4.25
C ASN A 335 14.45 -10.69 -5.56
N ALA A 336 14.94 -11.19 -6.69
CA ALA A 336 14.33 -10.99 -8.00
C ALA A 336 14.26 -12.35 -8.70
N GLY A 337 13.16 -12.65 -9.38
CA GLY A 337 12.93 -13.93 -10.05
C GLY A 337 11.95 -13.81 -11.21
N HIS A 338 11.98 -14.79 -12.11
CA HIS A 338 10.95 -14.96 -13.13
C HIS A 338 9.60 -15.31 -12.48
N ALA A 339 8.50 -14.74 -12.98
CA ALA A 339 7.18 -15.00 -12.44
C ALA A 339 6.55 -16.29 -13.00
N GLU A 340 5.68 -16.91 -12.19
CA GLU A 340 5.07 -18.19 -12.52
C GLU A 340 4.12 -18.13 -13.72
N GLY A 341 3.23 -17.14 -13.82
CA GLY A 341 2.29 -17.09 -14.94
C GLY A 341 2.94 -16.86 -16.30
N PHE A 342 4.11 -16.24 -16.30
CA PHE A 342 4.94 -16.03 -17.48
C PHE A 342 5.82 -17.25 -17.84
N THR A 343 5.70 -18.36 -17.12
CA THR A 343 6.59 -19.53 -17.26
C THR A 343 5.87 -20.88 -17.19
N TRP A 344 4.68 -20.95 -16.59
CA TRP A 344 3.78 -22.11 -16.64
C TRP A 344 3.45 -22.48 -18.09
N PRO A 345 3.86 -23.67 -18.59
CA PRO A 345 3.66 -24.05 -20.00
C PRO A 345 2.21 -23.98 -20.43
N GLU A 346 1.26 -24.47 -19.62
CA GLU A 346 -0.15 -24.54 -19.97
C GLU A 346 -0.79 -23.14 -20.10
N LEU A 347 -0.35 -22.18 -19.28
CA LEU A 347 -0.80 -20.78 -19.37
C LEU A 347 -0.13 -20.06 -20.54
N ARG A 348 1.18 -20.26 -20.74
CA ARG A 348 1.92 -19.72 -21.90
C ARG A 348 1.36 -20.22 -23.22
N GLU A 349 1.15 -21.52 -23.36
CA GLU A 349 0.51 -22.13 -24.53
C GLU A 349 -0.87 -21.55 -24.77
N LYS A 350 -1.72 -21.47 -23.74
CA LYS A 350 -3.05 -20.86 -23.87
C LYS A 350 -2.96 -19.39 -24.33
N MET A 351 -2.11 -18.56 -23.71
CA MET A 351 -1.99 -17.14 -24.07
C MET A 351 -1.37 -16.95 -25.45
N ARG A 352 -0.39 -17.78 -25.83
CA ARG A 352 0.15 -17.85 -27.20
C ARG A 352 -0.96 -18.20 -28.19
N ASP A 353 -1.80 -19.19 -27.89
CA ASP A 353 -2.87 -19.61 -28.78
C ASP A 353 -3.98 -18.54 -28.91
N GLU A 354 -4.31 -17.82 -27.83
CA GLU A 354 -5.19 -16.63 -27.86
C GLU A 354 -4.57 -15.48 -28.69
N TYR A 355 -3.25 -15.27 -28.59
CA TYR A 355 -2.51 -14.29 -29.39
C TYR A 355 -2.50 -14.67 -30.89
N LEU A 356 -2.18 -15.93 -31.21
CA LEU A 356 -2.17 -16.45 -32.59
C LEU A 356 -3.58 -16.45 -33.22
N ALA A 357 -4.63 -16.56 -32.40
CA ALA A 357 -6.02 -16.38 -32.81
C ALA A 357 -6.42 -14.90 -33.03
N GLY A 358 -5.59 -13.94 -32.57
CA GLY A 358 -5.88 -12.50 -32.62
C GLY A 358 -6.84 -12.01 -31.53
N ASN A 359 -7.03 -12.78 -30.46
CA ASN A 359 -7.91 -12.43 -29.34
C ASN A 359 -7.22 -11.51 -28.31
N ILE A 360 -5.89 -11.59 -28.21
CA ILE A 360 -5.05 -10.68 -27.39
C ILE A 360 -3.87 -10.17 -28.21
N ASP A 361 -3.39 -8.97 -27.89
CA ASP A 361 -2.18 -8.40 -28.52
C ASP A 361 -0.90 -9.11 -28.06
N ALA A 362 0.08 -9.24 -28.94
CA ALA A 362 1.44 -9.63 -28.56
C ALA A 362 2.01 -8.66 -27.52
N ILE A 363 2.76 -9.18 -26.55
CA ILE A 363 3.57 -8.35 -25.66
C ILE A 363 4.73 -7.74 -26.48
N PRO A 364 4.76 -6.41 -26.71
CA PRO A 364 5.82 -5.77 -27.48
C PRO A 364 7.13 -5.78 -26.71
N LYS A 365 8.27 -5.88 -27.42
CA LYS A 365 9.60 -5.94 -26.78
C LYS A 365 9.84 -4.71 -25.89
N GLU A 366 9.37 -3.55 -26.29
CA GLU A 366 9.49 -2.28 -25.57
C GLU A 366 8.84 -2.31 -24.17
N ASN A 367 7.83 -3.15 -23.95
CA ASN A 367 7.16 -3.31 -22.65
C ASN A 367 7.89 -4.30 -21.72
N LEU A 368 8.88 -5.03 -22.24
CA LEU A 368 9.75 -5.89 -21.45
C LEU A 368 11.04 -5.16 -21.04
N TYR A 369 11.77 -5.80 -20.14
CA TYR A 369 12.97 -5.29 -19.51
C TYR A 369 13.84 -6.45 -19.01
N ARG A 370 15.10 -6.13 -18.72
CA ARG A 370 16.01 -6.99 -17.98
C ARG A 370 16.15 -6.49 -16.54
N ILE A 371 16.40 -7.42 -15.62
CA ILE A 371 16.75 -7.14 -14.23
C ILE A 371 18.21 -7.54 -14.03
N LYS A 372 19.03 -6.62 -13.51
CA LYS A 372 20.37 -6.91 -12.99
C LYS A 372 20.37 -6.76 -11.49
N VAL A 373 20.91 -7.73 -10.77
CA VAL A 373 21.01 -7.66 -9.30
C VAL A 373 22.45 -7.45 -8.90
N TYR A 374 22.70 -6.36 -8.19
CA TYR A 374 24.01 -5.97 -7.68
C TYR A 374 24.02 -6.01 -6.15
N ARG A 375 25.18 -6.32 -5.57
CA ARG A 375 25.41 -6.37 -4.12
C ARG A 375 26.65 -5.56 -3.75
N LYS A 376 26.64 -4.94 -2.58
CA LYS A 376 27.77 -4.21 -2.00
C LYS A 376 27.98 -4.70 -0.57
N ASP A 377 29.06 -5.45 -0.32
CA ASP A 377 29.30 -6.08 0.99
C ASP A 377 30.00 -5.18 2.02
N ASP A 378 30.56 -4.04 1.60
CA ASP A 378 31.12 -3.00 2.46
C ASP A 378 30.62 -1.62 1.97
N PRO A 379 30.20 -0.70 2.85
CA PRO A 379 29.81 0.67 2.48
C PRO A 379 30.80 1.40 1.55
N ASN A 380 32.09 1.10 1.63
CA ASN A 380 33.19 1.66 0.82
C ASN A 380 33.72 0.68 -0.24
N GLY A 381 33.22 -0.55 -0.27
CA GLY A 381 33.65 -1.59 -1.22
C GLY A 381 33.20 -1.34 -2.66
N ALA A 382 33.68 -2.19 -3.57
CA ALA A 382 33.12 -2.26 -4.92
C ALA A 382 31.70 -2.85 -4.89
N VAL A 383 30.93 -2.59 -5.94
CA VAL A 383 29.64 -3.23 -6.18
C VAL A 383 29.84 -4.41 -7.12
N GLU A 384 29.25 -5.56 -6.81
CA GLU A 384 29.40 -6.82 -7.55
C GLU A 384 28.08 -7.25 -8.22
N LEU A 385 28.11 -7.51 -9.52
CA LEU A 385 26.98 -8.11 -10.25
C LEU A 385 26.78 -9.57 -9.81
N GLN A 386 25.61 -9.86 -9.25
CA GLN A 386 25.22 -11.20 -8.81
C GLN A 386 24.62 -12.04 -9.95
N GLY A 387 23.93 -11.37 -10.88
CA GLY A 387 23.40 -11.95 -12.12
C GLY A 387 22.37 -11.06 -12.82
N GLU A 388 21.86 -11.57 -13.96
CA GLU A 388 20.79 -10.95 -14.75
C GLU A 388 19.63 -11.93 -14.99
N LEU A 389 18.41 -11.39 -15.09
CA LEU A 389 17.17 -12.11 -15.47
C LEU A 389 16.48 -11.32 -16.59
N PHE A 390 16.05 -12.00 -17.65
CA PHE A 390 15.41 -11.37 -18.80
C PHE A 390 14.57 -12.37 -19.60
N TYR A 391 13.79 -11.87 -20.56
CA TYR A 391 13.05 -12.71 -21.51
C TYR A 391 13.63 -12.57 -22.92
N GLU A 392 13.61 -13.64 -23.70
CA GLU A 392 14.07 -13.66 -25.10
C GLU A 392 12.97 -14.26 -25.99
N TRP A 393 12.72 -13.63 -27.14
CA TRP A 393 11.73 -14.12 -28.11
C TRP A 393 12.30 -15.31 -28.88
N ASP A 394 11.61 -16.45 -28.87
CA ASP A 394 12.06 -17.67 -29.56
C ASP A 394 11.55 -17.79 -31.01
N GLY A 395 10.49 -17.06 -31.34
CA GLY A 395 9.76 -17.17 -32.60
C GLY A 395 8.26 -16.99 -32.39
N ASP A 396 7.73 -17.61 -31.33
CA ASP A 396 6.29 -17.70 -31.02
C ASP A 396 5.95 -17.21 -29.60
N GLU A 397 6.91 -17.25 -28.66
CA GLU A 397 6.74 -16.79 -27.28
C GLU A 397 7.98 -16.13 -26.64
N TRP A 398 7.77 -15.48 -25.50
CA TRP A 398 8.83 -14.92 -24.66
C TRP A 398 9.31 -15.97 -23.65
N LEU A 399 10.52 -16.50 -23.84
CA LEU A 399 11.12 -17.48 -22.95
C LEU A 399 12.01 -16.84 -21.88
N PRO A 400 12.01 -17.33 -20.63
CA PRO A 400 12.90 -16.84 -19.58
C PRO A 400 14.37 -17.17 -19.88
N ARG A 401 15.26 -16.29 -19.42
CA ARG A 401 16.72 -16.34 -19.57
C ARG A 401 17.41 -15.76 -18.35
N ALA A 402 18.59 -16.27 -18.03
CA ALA A 402 19.36 -15.79 -16.90
C ALA A 402 20.87 -15.94 -17.12
N THR A 403 21.66 -15.07 -16.49
CA THR A 403 23.13 -15.16 -16.42
C THR A 403 23.64 -14.81 -15.02
N GLY A 404 24.87 -15.22 -14.68
CA GLY A 404 25.53 -14.87 -13.42
C GLY A 404 25.76 -16.05 -12.46
N GLU A 405 26.63 -15.83 -11.48
CA GLU A 405 27.12 -16.88 -10.57
C GLU A 405 26.20 -17.13 -9.36
N LYS A 406 25.24 -16.24 -9.09
CA LYS A 406 24.32 -16.35 -7.94
C LYS A 406 22.90 -16.75 -8.34
N LEU A 407 22.73 -17.32 -9.53
CA LEU A 407 21.46 -17.85 -9.99
C LEU A 407 21.05 -19.06 -9.16
N ILE A 408 19.79 -19.05 -8.73
CA ILE A 408 19.09 -20.17 -8.11
C ILE A 408 18.02 -20.62 -9.10
N THR A 409 18.16 -21.83 -9.65
CA THR A 409 17.10 -22.47 -10.43
C THR A 409 15.92 -22.79 -9.51
N ILE A 410 14.72 -22.29 -9.84
CA ILE A 410 13.48 -22.63 -9.13
C ILE A 410 12.91 -23.93 -9.72
N ASP A 411 12.76 -23.96 -11.04
CA ASP A 411 12.31 -25.10 -11.83
C ASP A 411 13.07 -25.13 -13.17
N GLU A 412 13.86 -26.18 -13.35
CA GLU A 412 14.68 -26.42 -14.54
C GLU A 412 13.83 -26.70 -15.79
N ALA A 413 12.74 -27.44 -15.66
CA ALA A 413 11.84 -27.77 -16.77
C ALA A 413 11.12 -26.53 -17.32
N ARG A 414 10.92 -25.51 -16.47
CA ARG A 414 10.35 -24.21 -16.84
C ARG A 414 11.40 -23.13 -17.11
N SER A 415 12.70 -23.44 -17.01
CA SER A 415 13.82 -22.48 -17.11
C SER A 415 13.62 -21.25 -16.23
N THR A 416 13.17 -21.45 -14.99
CA THR A 416 12.88 -20.37 -14.04
C THR A 416 14.04 -20.17 -13.08
N TYR A 417 14.44 -18.92 -12.91
CA TYR A 417 15.60 -18.52 -12.12
C TYR A 417 15.29 -17.37 -11.19
N ARG A 418 16.03 -17.32 -10.08
CA ARG A 418 15.99 -16.30 -9.04
C ARG A 418 17.39 -15.85 -8.65
N ILE A 419 17.54 -14.60 -8.29
CA ILE A 419 18.72 -14.06 -7.61
C ILE A 419 18.24 -13.52 -6.27
N SER A 420 18.69 -14.13 -5.16
CA SER A 420 18.25 -13.76 -3.82
C SER A 420 19.36 -13.90 -2.80
N GLY A 421 19.39 -13.03 -1.80
CA GLY A 421 20.38 -13.08 -0.73
C GLY A 421 19.97 -12.28 0.50
N HIS A 422 20.53 -12.67 1.66
CA HIS A 422 20.42 -11.92 2.91
C HIS A 422 21.44 -10.77 2.94
N LEU A 423 21.07 -9.66 3.57
CA LEU A 423 21.94 -8.52 3.84
C LEU A 423 22.20 -8.44 5.34
N GLY A 424 23.48 -8.39 5.73
CA GLY A 424 23.94 -8.02 7.06
C GLY A 424 24.26 -6.52 7.17
N ASP A 425 24.67 -6.07 8.35
CA ASP A 425 24.91 -4.66 8.68
C ASP A 425 25.87 -3.99 7.67
N GLY A 426 25.52 -2.78 7.23
CA GLY A 426 26.29 -2.02 6.23
C GLY A 426 26.22 -2.55 4.79
N GLN A 427 25.76 -3.79 4.57
CA GLN A 427 25.61 -4.37 3.23
C GLN A 427 24.40 -3.77 2.51
N ARG A 428 24.52 -3.65 1.18
CA ARG A 428 23.46 -3.13 0.31
C ARG A 428 23.21 -4.01 -0.91
N ALA A 429 22.00 -3.92 -1.46
CA ALA A 429 21.65 -4.47 -2.76
C ALA A 429 20.95 -3.43 -3.65
N PHE A 430 21.17 -3.56 -4.95
CA PHE A 430 20.57 -2.70 -5.98
C PHE A 430 19.98 -3.60 -7.06
N ILE A 431 18.67 -3.50 -7.27
CA ILE A 431 17.98 -4.22 -8.35
C ILE A 431 17.76 -3.22 -9.48
N VAL A 432 18.49 -3.36 -10.59
CA VAL A 432 18.48 -2.42 -11.71
C VAL A 432 17.60 -2.95 -12.82
N ILE A 433 16.63 -2.14 -13.25
CA ILE A 433 15.76 -2.39 -14.41
C ILE A 433 16.34 -1.63 -15.61
N GLU A 434 16.55 -2.33 -16.72
CA GLU A 434 16.98 -1.72 -18.00
C GLU A 434 16.07 -2.18 -19.15
N ASP A 435 16.04 -1.43 -20.26
CA ASP A 435 15.38 -1.89 -21.49
C ASP A 435 15.97 -3.24 -21.96
N LEU A 436 15.11 -4.08 -22.55
CA LEU A 436 15.47 -5.46 -22.94
C LEU A 436 16.46 -5.53 -24.12
#